data_AF-A0A4R1MXX7-F1
#
_entry.id   AF-A0A4R1MXX7-F1
#
_cell.length_a   1.000
_cell.length_b   1.000
_cell.length_c   1.000
_cell.angle_alpha   90.00
_cell.angle_beta   90.00
_cell.angle_gamma   90.00
#
_symmetry.space_group_name_H-M   'P 1'
#
loop_
_entity.id
_entity.type
_entity.pdbx_description
1 polymer ?
#
loop_
_entity_poly.entity_id
_entity_poly.type
_entity_poly.pdbx_seq_one_letter_code
_entity_poly.pdbx_strand_id
1 'polypeptide(L)'
;MGGTDLRPLSAFADNELSASERAAALHWLATDLGAAERVGDYRAQKAALAALFRDPRDDARCIVVRRRFTPWWRQAGLAASCMAIGVALGSSSGWVSANFAAAPPVFAERADIAFAVYAPEKRHPVEVAALQRDQLVNWLSRRLDRQLTVASLREYGYSLMGGRLLPGESGPAAQFMYQNTAGARLTMYVAAIPKDATAFRLFRDGNRSTFYWGSQGTGCALTGQLSEAQLRPMAIDACSMLGQPFKRR
;
A
#
# COMPACT_ATOMS: atom_id res chain seq x y z
N MET A 1 30.08 -25.13 14.46
CA MET A 1 30.55 -23.73 14.37
C MET A 1 29.50 -22.87 15.03
N GLY A 2 29.73 -22.49 16.29
CA GLY A 2 28.78 -21.69 17.07
C GLY A 2 28.73 -20.26 16.54
N GLY A 3 27.53 -19.74 16.32
CA GLY A 3 27.35 -18.35 15.88
C GLY A 3 28.02 -17.41 16.87
N THR A 4 28.94 -16.57 16.39
CA THR A 4 29.60 -15.57 17.23
C THR A 4 28.53 -14.62 17.76
N ASP A 5 28.36 -14.54 19.09
CA ASP A 5 27.41 -13.60 19.70
C ASP A 5 27.89 -12.17 19.40
N LEU A 6 27.14 -11.46 18.56
CA LEU A 6 27.49 -10.11 18.09
C LEU A 6 27.11 -9.03 19.10
N ARG A 7 26.24 -9.36 20.07
CA ARG A 7 25.75 -8.42 21.09
C ARG A 7 26.87 -7.78 21.91
N PRO A 8 27.85 -8.52 22.47
CA PRO A 8 28.94 -7.92 23.22
C PRO A 8 29.81 -6.96 22.39
N LEU A 9 30.01 -7.21 21.09
CA LEU A 9 30.77 -6.32 20.20
C LEU A 9 30.03 -5.01 19.93
N SER A 10 28.72 -5.08 19.68
CA SER A 10 27.88 -3.89 19.52
C SER A 10 27.84 -3.07 20.81
N ALA A 11 27.59 -3.71 21.96
CA ALA A 11 27.57 -3.03 23.26
C ALA A 11 28.92 -2.40 23.61
N PHE A 12 30.04 -3.04 23.23
CA PHE A 12 31.38 -2.44 23.37
C PHE A 12 31.59 -1.25 22.43
N ALA A 13 31.11 -1.32 21.18
CA ALA A 13 31.16 -0.19 20.24
C ALA A 13 30.34 1.02 20.73
N ASP A 14 29.23 0.76 21.43
CA ASP A 14 28.32 1.77 21.98
C ASP A 14 28.66 2.27 23.40
N ASN A 15 29.70 1.72 24.05
CA ASN A 15 30.08 1.98 25.44
C ASN A 15 29.01 1.60 26.48
N GLU A 16 28.21 0.57 26.22
CA GLU A 16 27.12 0.12 27.10
C GLU A 16 27.51 -1.03 28.05
N LEU A 17 28.76 -1.52 27.97
CA LEU A 17 29.25 -2.60 28.84
C LEU A 17 29.64 -2.10 30.23
N SER A 18 29.38 -2.91 31.26
CA SER A 18 29.92 -2.69 32.60
C SER A 18 31.45 -2.84 32.63
N ALA A 19 32.10 -2.35 33.69
CA ALA A 19 33.56 -2.39 33.80
C ALA A 19 34.15 -3.80 33.71
N SER A 20 33.48 -4.81 34.29
CA SER A 20 33.89 -6.21 34.24
C SER A 20 33.70 -6.82 32.84
N GLU A 21 32.58 -6.55 32.19
CA GLU A 21 32.30 -7.03 30.81
C GLU A 21 33.22 -6.38 29.78
N ARG A 22 33.56 -5.10 29.99
CA ARG A 22 34.49 -4.36 29.14
C ARG A 22 35.89 -4.96 29.19
N ALA A 23 36.37 -5.40 30.36
CA ALA A 23 37.67 -6.07 30.49
C ALA A 23 37.70 -7.40 29.71
N ALA A 24 36.63 -8.19 29.80
CA ALA A 24 36.49 -9.43 29.03
C ALA A 24 36.43 -9.16 27.51
N ALA A 25 35.68 -8.14 27.09
CA ALA A 25 35.61 -7.73 25.69
C ALA A 25 36.97 -7.24 25.16
N LEU A 26 37.72 -6.47 25.93
CA LEU A 26 39.08 -6.03 25.55
C LEU A 26 40.03 -7.22 25.37
N HIS A 27 39.96 -8.21 26.25
CA HIS A 27 40.77 -9.43 26.12
C HIS A 27 40.42 -10.22 24.85
N TRP A 28 39.12 -10.32 24.54
CA TRP A 28 38.65 -10.96 23.31
C TRP A 28 39.12 -10.19 22.07
N LEU A 29 38.97 -8.87 22.03
CA LEU A 29 39.42 -8.02 20.93
C LEU A 29 40.93 -8.07 20.72
N ALA A 30 41.71 -8.27 21.79
CA ALA A 30 43.16 -8.45 21.70
C ALA A 30 43.56 -9.81 21.10
N THR A 31 42.67 -10.80 21.16
CA THR A 31 42.95 -12.18 20.73
C THR A 31 42.32 -12.50 19.36
N ASP A 32 41.27 -11.78 18.96
CA ASP A 32 40.51 -11.97 17.72
C ASP A 32 40.49 -10.69 16.87
N LEU A 33 41.30 -10.68 15.81
CA LEU A 33 41.39 -9.56 14.87
C LEU A 33 40.07 -9.29 14.15
N GLY A 34 39.29 -10.33 13.83
CA GLY A 34 38.00 -10.17 13.17
C GLY A 34 36.94 -9.57 14.10
N ALA A 35 37.06 -9.76 15.41
CA ALA A 35 36.23 -9.07 16.40
C ALA A 35 36.61 -7.57 16.50
N ALA A 36 37.91 -7.26 16.44
CA ALA A 36 38.42 -5.88 16.46
C ALA A 36 37.98 -5.07 15.22
N GLU A 37 38.08 -5.66 14.02
CA GLU A 37 37.61 -5.05 12.77
C GLU A 37 36.11 -4.74 12.83
N ARG A 38 35.29 -5.69 13.28
CA ARG A 38 33.83 -5.51 13.42
C ARG A 38 33.45 -4.35 14.35
N VAL A 39 34.16 -4.19 15.47
CA VAL A 39 33.94 -3.03 16.36
C VAL A 39 34.32 -1.71 15.66
N GLY A 40 35.36 -1.73 14.84
CA GLY A 40 35.75 -0.61 13.98
C GLY A 40 34.63 -0.22 13.00
N ASP A 41 34.07 -1.20 12.30
CA ASP A 41 32.96 -0.99 11.36
C ASP A 41 31.72 -0.39 12.03
N TYR A 42 31.34 -0.91 13.21
CA TYR A 42 30.20 -0.38 13.97
C TYR A 42 30.42 1.09 14.37
N ARG A 43 31.64 1.45 14.80
CA ARG A 43 31.98 2.83 15.14
C ARG A 43 31.96 3.74 13.91
N ALA A 44 32.46 3.28 12.77
CA ALA A 44 32.43 4.03 11.52
C ALA A 44 30.99 4.28 11.04
N GLN A 45 30.12 3.27 11.09
CA GLN A 45 28.70 3.40 10.75
C GLN A 45 27.99 4.39 11.69
N LYS A 46 28.22 4.29 13.00
CA LYS A 46 27.66 5.23 13.99
C LYS A 46 28.11 6.66 13.73
N ALA A 47 29.39 6.87 13.41
CA ALA A 47 29.92 8.18 13.08
C ALA A 47 29.32 8.75 11.78
N ALA A 48 29.14 7.93 10.76
CA ALA A 48 28.51 8.31 9.50
C ALA A 48 27.04 8.73 9.70
N LEU A 49 26.27 7.95 10.47
CA LEU A 49 24.89 8.29 10.85
C LEU A 49 24.85 9.60 11.66
N ALA A 50 25.73 9.76 12.65
CA ALA A 50 25.81 10.99 13.45
C ALA A 50 26.26 12.22 12.64
N ALA A 51 26.93 12.03 11.50
CA ALA A 51 27.25 13.10 10.57
C ALA A 51 26.08 13.45 9.64
N LEU A 52 25.37 12.44 9.13
CA LEU A 52 24.20 12.61 8.26
C LEU A 52 23.02 13.28 8.96
N PHE A 53 22.82 13.02 10.25
CA PHE A 53 21.66 13.48 11.01
C PHE A 53 21.97 14.59 12.03
N ARG A 54 23.02 15.40 11.80
CA ARG A 54 23.49 16.45 12.72
C ARG A 54 22.66 17.74 12.67
N ASP A 55 21.34 17.65 12.84
CA ASP A 55 20.47 18.82 13.06
C ASP A 55 20.09 18.89 14.56
N PRO A 56 20.36 19.99 15.28
CA PRO A 56 19.98 20.11 16.69
C PRO A 56 18.48 20.43 16.77
N ARG A 57 17.66 19.39 16.69
CA ARG A 57 16.26 19.49 17.14
C ARG A 57 16.22 19.12 18.62
N ASP A 58 16.24 20.15 19.45
CA ASP A 58 15.96 20.10 20.90
C ASP A 58 14.55 19.54 21.25
N ASP A 59 13.77 19.07 20.26
CA ASP A 59 12.45 18.47 20.42
C ASP A 59 12.40 16.97 20.08
N ALA A 60 13.55 16.28 20.08
CA ALA A 60 13.57 14.83 19.96
C ALA A 60 12.94 14.19 21.22
N ARG A 61 11.61 13.99 21.18
CA ARG A 61 10.89 13.15 22.15
C ARG A 61 11.49 11.74 22.11
N CYS A 62 12.42 11.46 23.01
CA CYS A 62 12.88 10.11 23.28
C CYS A 62 11.70 9.28 23.75
N ILE A 63 11.14 8.45 22.86
CA ILE A 63 10.21 7.39 23.27
C ILE A 63 11.07 6.30 23.93
N VAL A 64 11.25 6.41 25.24
CA VAL A 64 11.84 5.33 26.04
C VAL A 64 10.82 4.21 26.13
N VAL A 65 10.90 3.24 25.23
CA VAL A 65 10.13 1.99 25.35
C VAL A 65 10.77 1.16 26.45
N ARG A 66 10.33 1.40 27.69
CA ARG A 66 10.65 0.54 28.83
C ARG A 66 10.06 -0.84 28.56
N ARG A 67 10.89 -1.79 28.13
CA ARG A 67 10.48 -3.20 27.98
C ARG A 67 10.24 -3.77 29.38
N ARG A 68 9.01 -3.69 29.85
CA ARG A 68 8.59 -4.27 31.13
C ARG A 68 8.62 -5.79 30.95
N PHE A 69 9.52 -6.47 31.66
CA PHE A 69 9.54 -7.92 31.73
C PHE A 69 8.25 -8.38 32.41
N THR A 70 7.28 -8.83 31.62
CA THR A 70 6.02 -9.36 32.13
C THR A 70 6.27 -10.81 32.57
N PRO A 71 5.96 -11.19 33.84
CA PRO A 71 6.22 -12.53 34.36
C PRO A 71 5.44 -13.58 33.56
N TRP A 72 6.09 -14.72 33.27
CA TRP A 72 5.57 -15.87 32.48
C TRP A 72 4.12 -16.20 32.83
N TRP A 73 3.76 -16.26 34.11
CA TRP A 73 2.41 -16.69 34.54
C TRP A 73 1.29 -15.76 34.05
N ARG A 74 1.57 -14.47 33.77
CA ARG A 74 0.62 -13.57 33.09
C ARG A 74 0.53 -13.80 31.58
N GLN A 75 1.58 -14.31 30.94
CA GLN A 75 1.55 -14.73 29.54
C GLN A 75 0.77 -16.03 29.34
N ALA A 76 0.81 -16.95 30.32
CA ALA A 76 0.00 -18.17 30.29
C ALA A 76 -1.51 -17.87 30.41
N GLY A 77 -1.90 -16.92 31.26
CA GLY A 77 -3.29 -16.45 31.36
C GLY A 77 -3.79 -15.74 30.09
N LEU A 78 -2.93 -14.93 29.45
CA LEU A 78 -3.23 -14.28 28.17
C LEU A 78 -3.36 -15.28 27.02
N ALA A 79 -2.46 -16.29 26.94
CA ALA A 79 -2.53 -17.33 25.94
C ALA A 79 -3.83 -18.17 26.02
N ALA A 80 -4.26 -18.50 27.24
CA ALA A 80 -5.53 -19.19 27.47
C ALA A 80 -6.74 -18.32 27.05
N SER A 81 -6.72 -17.02 27.33
CA SER A 81 -7.78 -16.10 26.90
C SER A 81 -7.83 -15.90 25.37
N CYS A 82 -6.68 -15.85 24.70
CA CYS A 82 -6.60 -15.77 23.23
C CYS A 82 -7.09 -17.05 22.56
N MET A 83 -6.82 -18.23 23.16
CA MET A 83 -7.37 -19.50 22.68
C MET A 83 -8.88 -19.58 22.86
N ALA A 84 -9.42 -19.13 24.00
CA ALA A 84 -10.87 -19.10 24.24
C ALA A 84 -11.59 -18.14 23.27
N ILE A 85 -11.01 -16.96 23.01
CA ILE A 85 -11.52 -16.01 22.01
C ILE A 85 -11.40 -16.59 20.59
N GLY A 86 -10.28 -17.26 20.28
CA GLY A 86 -10.07 -17.91 18.98
C GLY A 86 -11.07 -19.04 18.71
N VAL A 87 -11.44 -19.83 19.71
CA VAL A 87 -12.45 -20.89 19.59
C VAL A 87 -13.86 -20.32 19.52
N ALA A 88 -14.17 -19.27 20.28
CA ALA A 88 -15.46 -18.57 20.20
C ALA A 88 -15.67 -17.91 18.83
N LEU A 89 -14.62 -17.31 18.25
CA LEU A 89 -14.62 -16.72 16.91
C LEU A 89 -14.50 -17.75 15.77
N GLY A 90 -13.92 -18.93 16.03
CA GLY A 90 -13.81 -20.02 15.05
C GLY A 90 -15.10 -20.84 14.89
N SER A 91 -15.98 -20.81 15.88
CA SER A 91 -17.28 -21.52 15.86
C SER A 91 -18.39 -20.73 15.16
N SER A 92 -18.17 -19.44 14.93
CA SER A 92 -19.02 -18.56 14.13
C SER A 92 -18.37 -18.42 12.75
N SER A 93 -18.58 -19.42 11.89
CA SER A 93 -18.07 -19.44 10.51
C SER A 93 -18.80 -18.43 9.63
N GLY A 94 -18.50 -17.15 9.87
CA GLY A 94 -18.89 -16.03 9.04
C GLY A 94 -18.54 -14.73 9.75
N TRP A 95 -17.71 -13.91 9.10
CA TRP A 95 -17.58 -12.46 9.34
C TRP A 95 -16.47 -11.91 10.25
N VAL A 96 -15.37 -12.62 10.49
CA VAL A 96 -14.13 -11.95 10.93
C VAL A 96 -12.99 -12.24 9.98
N SER A 97 -13.07 -11.64 8.79
CA SER A 97 -11.89 -11.43 7.96
C SER A 97 -11.03 -10.38 8.65
N ALA A 98 -10.02 -10.84 9.40
CA ALA A 98 -8.95 -9.97 9.87
C ALA A 98 -8.31 -9.28 8.65
N ASN A 99 -8.54 -7.97 8.52
CA ASN A 99 -7.95 -7.09 7.52
C ASN A 99 -6.44 -6.96 7.76
N PHE A 100 -5.67 -8.01 7.47
CA PHE A 100 -4.29 -7.78 7.05
C PHE A 100 -4.40 -7.05 5.70
N ALA A 101 -4.12 -5.76 5.72
CA ALA A 101 -4.05 -4.92 4.54
C ALA A 101 -2.92 -5.45 3.63
N ALA A 102 -3.23 -6.45 2.82
CA ALA A 102 -2.39 -6.81 1.69
C ALA A 102 -2.18 -5.55 0.86
N ALA A 103 -0.94 -5.29 0.47
CA ALA A 103 -0.60 -4.14 -0.37
C ALA A 103 -1.54 -4.11 -1.59
N PRO A 104 -2.03 -2.91 -1.99
CA PRO A 104 -2.85 -2.80 -3.19
C PRO A 104 -2.05 -3.34 -4.39
N PRO A 105 -2.72 -3.97 -5.37
CA PRO A 105 -2.05 -4.38 -6.60
C PRO A 105 -1.53 -3.13 -7.33
N VAL A 106 -0.42 -3.28 -8.05
CA VAL A 106 0.28 -2.18 -8.73
C VAL A 106 -0.65 -1.36 -9.64
N PHE A 107 -1.61 -1.99 -10.32
CA PHE A 107 -2.56 -1.26 -11.17
C PHE A 107 -3.48 -0.31 -10.39
N ALA A 108 -3.83 -0.65 -9.13
CA ALA A 108 -4.67 0.20 -8.29
C ALA A 108 -3.89 1.41 -7.76
N GLU A 109 -2.61 1.21 -7.43
CA GLU A 109 -1.69 2.31 -7.09
C GLU A 109 -1.49 3.24 -8.29
N ARG A 110 -1.26 2.70 -9.49
CA ARG A 110 -1.16 3.51 -10.72
C ARG A 110 -2.44 4.28 -11.03
N ALA A 111 -3.60 3.71 -10.74
CA ALA A 111 -4.88 4.41 -10.90
C ALA A 111 -4.97 5.63 -9.98
N ASP A 112 -4.54 5.50 -8.72
CA ASP A 112 -4.48 6.61 -7.77
C ASP A 112 -3.51 7.70 -8.21
N ILE A 113 -2.29 7.32 -8.59
CA ILE A 113 -1.28 8.25 -9.11
C ILE A 113 -1.80 8.97 -10.35
N ALA A 114 -2.39 8.25 -11.31
CA ALA A 114 -2.94 8.84 -12.53
C ALA A 114 -4.09 9.82 -12.22
N PHE A 115 -4.93 9.53 -11.23
CA PHE A 115 -5.93 10.49 -10.78
C PHE A 115 -5.28 11.75 -10.21
N ALA A 116 -4.30 11.60 -9.31
CA ALA A 116 -3.62 12.72 -8.67
C ALA A 116 -2.93 13.65 -9.69
N VAL A 117 -2.34 13.07 -10.73
CA VAL A 117 -1.66 13.82 -11.80
C VAL A 117 -2.66 14.53 -12.72
N TYR A 118 -3.73 13.86 -13.16
CA TYR A 118 -4.56 14.36 -14.27
C TYR A 118 -5.87 15.01 -13.85
N ALA A 119 -6.45 14.66 -12.69
CA ALA A 119 -7.70 15.26 -12.24
C ALA A 119 -7.66 16.80 -12.05
N PRO A 120 -6.54 17.41 -11.59
CA PRO A 120 -6.44 18.87 -11.44
C PRO A 120 -6.35 19.65 -12.76
N GLU A 121 -6.01 19.00 -13.88
CA GLU A 121 -5.84 19.65 -15.18
C GLU A 121 -7.17 20.20 -15.72
N LYS A 122 -7.18 21.48 -16.12
CA LYS A 122 -8.38 22.19 -16.57
C LYS A 122 -8.41 22.41 -18.08
N ARG A 123 -7.26 22.68 -18.70
CA ARG A 123 -7.16 23.03 -20.12
C ARG A 123 -7.28 21.78 -21.00
N HIS A 124 -6.55 20.72 -20.66
CA HIS A 124 -6.51 19.49 -21.45
C HIS A 124 -6.79 18.27 -20.56
N PRO A 125 -8.03 18.17 -20.02
CA PRO A 125 -8.38 17.12 -19.06
C PRO A 125 -8.30 15.72 -19.66
N VAL A 126 -8.46 15.58 -20.98
CA VAL A 126 -8.44 14.31 -21.71
C VAL A 126 -7.79 14.47 -23.08
N GLU A 127 -7.24 13.38 -23.61
CA GLU A 127 -6.64 13.34 -24.95
C GLU A 127 -7.74 13.27 -26.02
N VAL A 128 -8.78 12.47 -25.78
CA VAL A 128 -9.92 12.34 -26.68
C VAL A 128 -11.21 12.62 -25.90
N ALA A 129 -11.96 13.61 -26.37
CA ALA A 129 -13.19 14.07 -25.72
C ALA A 129 -14.37 13.10 -25.91
N ALA A 130 -15.30 13.10 -24.96
CA ALA A 130 -16.49 12.25 -24.95
C ALA A 130 -17.51 12.58 -26.05
N LEU A 131 -17.39 13.72 -26.74
CA LEU A 131 -18.26 14.08 -27.87
C LEU A 131 -18.21 13.00 -28.97
N GLN A 132 -17.11 12.25 -29.05
CA GLN A 132 -16.91 11.11 -29.94
C GLN A 132 -16.73 9.82 -29.12
N ARG A 133 -17.67 9.51 -28.20
CA ARG A 133 -17.60 8.36 -27.29
C ARG A 133 -17.22 7.06 -28.00
N ASP A 134 -17.87 6.75 -29.11
CA ASP A 134 -17.62 5.51 -29.84
C ASP A 134 -16.20 5.48 -30.44
N GLN A 135 -15.71 6.62 -30.94
CA GLN A 135 -14.34 6.75 -31.43
C GLN A 135 -13.32 6.59 -30.30
N LEU A 136 -13.56 7.22 -29.13
CA LEU A 136 -12.72 7.07 -27.94
C LEU A 136 -12.61 5.60 -27.53
N VAL A 137 -13.76 4.91 -27.43
CA VAL A 137 -13.81 3.50 -27.04
C VAL A 137 -13.12 2.63 -28.07
N ASN A 138 -13.39 2.82 -29.36
CA ASN A 138 -12.75 2.06 -30.44
C ASN A 138 -11.25 2.31 -30.53
N TRP A 139 -10.78 3.52 -30.25
CA TRP A 139 -9.37 3.85 -30.20
C TRP A 139 -8.67 3.18 -29.01
N LEU A 140 -9.21 3.34 -27.79
CA LEU A 140 -8.63 2.70 -26.59
C LEU A 140 -8.71 1.18 -26.66
N SER A 141 -9.80 0.63 -27.19
CA SER A 141 -9.95 -0.82 -27.36
C SER A 141 -8.86 -1.41 -28.26
N ARG A 142 -8.53 -0.71 -29.36
CA ARG A 142 -7.42 -1.09 -30.25
C ARG A 142 -6.06 -0.97 -29.57
N ARG A 143 -5.87 0.02 -28.70
CA ARG A 143 -4.60 0.21 -27.98
C ARG A 143 -4.38 -0.81 -26.87
N LEU A 144 -5.45 -1.26 -26.22
CA LEU A 144 -5.41 -2.27 -25.16
C LEU A 144 -5.57 -3.70 -25.70
N ASP A 145 -5.74 -3.87 -27.01
CA ASP A 145 -6.06 -5.14 -27.67
C ASP A 145 -7.24 -5.89 -27.00
N ARG A 146 -8.27 -5.12 -26.62
CA ARG A 146 -9.43 -5.62 -25.89
C ARG A 146 -10.64 -4.72 -26.09
N GLN A 147 -11.82 -5.31 -26.21
CA GLN A 147 -13.06 -4.55 -26.24
C GLN A 147 -13.32 -3.89 -24.87
N LEU A 148 -13.36 -2.56 -24.85
CA LEU A 148 -13.65 -1.78 -23.66
C LEU A 148 -15.11 -1.33 -23.66
N THR A 149 -15.69 -1.32 -22.46
CA THR A 149 -17.00 -0.72 -22.21
C THR A 149 -16.81 0.47 -21.28
N VAL A 150 -17.54 1.55 -21.51
CA VAL A 150 -17.50 2.74 -20.65
C VAL A 150 -18.69 2.71 -19.71
N ALA A 151 -18.42 2.59 -18.41
CA ALA A 151 -19.44 2.66 -17.37
C ALA A 151 -20.12 4.04 -17.38
N SER A 152 -21.46 4.06 -17.31
CA SER A 152 -22.23 5.29 -17.16
C SER A 152 -22.34 5.61 -15.67
N LEU A 153 -21.93 6.82 -15.27
CA LEU A 153 -22.08 7.33 -13.90
C LEU A 153 -23.10 8.48 -13.83
N ARG A 154 -23.95 8.62 -14.85
CA ARG A 154 -24.92 9.72 -14.95
C ARG A 154 -25.93 9.73 -13.81
N GLU A 155 -26.35 8.56 -13.34
CA GLU A 155 -27.26 8.42 -12.19
C GLU A 155 -26.67 9.00 -10.90
N TYR A 156 -25.34 9.05 -10.82
CA TYR A 156 -24.60 9.65 -9.72
C TYR A 156 -24.22 11.12 -9.96
N GLY A 157 -24.74 11.73 -11.03
CA GLY A 157 -24.45 13.11 -11.41
C GLY A 157 -23.12 13.32 -12.14
N TYR A 158 -22.45 12.24 -12.56
CA TYR A 158 -21.15 12.31 -13.25
C TYR A 158 -21.31 12.09 -14.76
N SER A 159 -20.81 13.04 -15.55
CA SER A 159 -20.75 12.97 -17.01
C SER A 159 -19.36 12.61 -17.48
N LEU A 160 -19.27 11.75 -18.50
CA LEU A 160 -18.00 11.38 -19.13
C LEU A 160 -17.40 12.61 -19.83
N MET A 161 -16.17 12.96 -19.50
CA MET A 161 -15.37 14.00 -20.16
C MET A 161 -14.67 13.46 -21.40
N GLY A 162 -14.18 12.23 -21.31
CA GLY A 162 -13.39 11.56 -22.34
C GLY A 162 -12.42 10.56 -21.73
N GLY A 163 -11.32 10.29 -22.43
CA GLY A 163 -10.28 9.40 -21.92
C GLY A 163 -8.91 9.64 -22.51
N ARG A 164 -7.94 8.88 -21.99
CA ARG A 164 -6.52 8.93 -22.36
C ARG A 164 -5.86 7.56 -22.25
N LEU A 165 -4.79 7.39 -23.00
CA LEU A 165 -3.93 6.20 -22.93
C LEU A 165 -2.80 6.43 -21.92
N LEU A 166 -2.48 5.43 -21.12
CA LEU A 166 -1.46 5.48 -20.08
C LEU A 166 -0.55 4.25 -20.12
N PRO A 167 0.69 4.35 -19.63
CA PRO A 167 1.53 3.18 -19.42
C PRO A 167 1.06 2.37 -18.20
N GLY A 168 0.57 1.16 -18.43
CA GLY A 168 0.26 0.17 -17.40
C GLY A 168 1.45 -0.75 -17.10
N GLU A 169 1.28 -1.65 -16.14
CA GLU A 169 2.36 -2.52 -15.65
C GLU A 169 2.72 -3.60 -16.67
N SER A 170 1.71 -4.31 -17.15
CA SER A 170 1.86 -5.40 -18.13
C SER A 170 1.59 -4.96 -19.58
N GLY A 171 1.44 -3.65 -19.82
CA GLY A 171 1.08 -3.11 -21.13
C GLY A 171 0.31 -1.79 -21.05
N PRO A 172 -0.31 -1.34 -22.14
CA PRO A 172 -1.12 -0.12 -22.15
C PRO A 172 -2.30 -0.19 -21.17
N ALA A 173 -2.65 0.96 -20.61
CA ALA A 173 -3.81 1.17 -19.77
C ALA A 173 -4.65 2.32 -20.30
N ALA A 174 -5.93 2.33 -19.97
CA ALA A 174 -6.86 3.39 -20.31
C ALA A 174 -7.32 4.11 -19.06
N GLN A 175 -7.50 5.42 -19.15
CA GLN A 175 -8.19 6.21 -18.12
C GLN A 175 -9.36 6.96 -18.74
N PHE A 176 -10.56 6.76 -18.21
CA PHE A 176 -11.73 7.56 -18.50
C PHE A 176 -11.94 8.57 -17.37
N MET A 177 -12.19 9.83 -17.72
CA MET A 177 -12.42 10.89 -16.74
C MET A 177 -13.89 11.31 -16.76
N TYR A 178 -14.45 11.53 -15.58
CA TYR A 178 -15.81 11.99 -15.37
C TYR A 178 -15.81 13.28 -14.54
N GLN A 179 -16.86 14.08 -14.70
CA GLN A 179 -17.06 15.30 -13.92
C GLN A 179 -18.52 15.46 -13.53
N ASN A 180 -18.76 15.94 -12.31
CA ASN A 180 -20.09 16.36 -11.90
C ASN A 180 -20.32 17.86 -12.12
N THR A 181 -21.53 18.34 -11.85
CA THR A 181 -21.91 19.76 -12.01
C THR A 181 -21.14 20.69 -11.07
N ALA A 182 -20.67 20.19 -9.92
CA ALA A 182 -19.82 20.93 -8.98
C ALA A 182 -18.33 20.96 -9.39
N GLY A 183 -17.99 20.32 -10.52
CA GLY A 183 -16.64 20.26 -11.04
C GLY A 183 -15.76 19.16 -10.44
N ALA A 184 -16.28 18.36 -9.49
CA ALA A 184 -15.56 17.24 -8.90
C ALA A 184 -15.25 16.16 -9.94
N ARG A 185 -14.08 15.54 -9.83
CA ARG A 185 -13.55 14.59 -10.80
C ARG A 185 -13.58 13.17 -10.25
N LEU A 186 -13.89 12.23 -11.14
CA LEU A 186 -13.69 10.79 -10.94
C LEU A 186 -12.92 10.24 -12.14
N THR A 187 -12.11 9.21 -11.93
CA THR A 187 -11.47 8.48 -13.04
C THR A 187 -11.69 6.99 -12.92
N MET A 188 -12.00 6.36 -14.05
CA MET A 188 -11.96 4.91 -14.22
C MET A 188 -10.67 4.53 -14.94
N TYR A 189 -9.82 3.76 -14.28
CA TYR A 189 -8.61 3.20 -14.85
C TYR A 189 -8.83 1.74 -15.22
N VAL A 190 -8.39 1.32 -16.39
CA VAL A 190 -8.53 -0.05 -16.90
C VAL A 190 -7.19 -0.52 -17.45
N ALA A 191 -6.73 -1.68 -17.00
CA ALA A 191 -5.46 -2.28 -17.45
C ALA A 191 -5.56 -3.81 -17.54
N ALA A 192 -4.67 -4.42 -18.31
CA ALA A 192 -4.46 -5.87 -18.25
C ALA A 192 -3.76 -6.26 -16.94
N ILE A 193 -4.21 -7.36 -16.33
CA ILE A 193 -3.64 -7.93 -15.09
C ILE A 193 -3.53 -9.46 -15.23
N PRO A 194 -2.71 -10.14 -14.40
CA PRO A 194 -2.73 -11.61 -14.31
C PRO A 194 -4.15 -12.13 -13.98
N LYS A 195 -4.55 -13.26 -14.55
CA LYS A 195 -5.94 -13.78 -14.45
C LYS A 195 -6.36 -14.14 -13.02
N ASP A 196 -5.38 -14.42 -12.19
CA ASP A 196 -5.47 -14.87 -10.80
C ASP A 196 -5.60 -13.69 -9.81
N ALA A 197 -5.39 -12.46 -10.28
CA ALA A 197 -5.56 -11.24 -9.50
C ALA A 197 -7.04 -10.83 -9.45
N THR A 198 -7.79 -11.38 -8.49
CA THR A 198 -9.20 -11.02 -8.25
C THR A 198 -9.35 -10.49 -6.83
N ALA A 199 -9.51 -9.17 -6.68
CA ALA A 199 -9.84 -8.58 -5.38
C ALA A 199 -10.68 -7.32 -5.58
N PHE A 200 -11.94 -7.35 -5.15
CA PHE A 200 -12.74 -6.12 -4.94
C PHE A 200 -12.34 -5.54 -3.59
N ARG A 201 -11.55 -4.48 -3.59
CA ARG A 201 -11.03 -3.88 -2.36
C ARG A 201 -10.97 -2.37 -2.50
N LEU A 202 -10.90 -1.72 -1.34
CA LEU A 202 -10.68 -0.29 -1.25
C LEU A 202 -9.23 -0.02 -0.88
N PHE A 203 -8.62 0.90 -1.63
CA PHE A 203 -7.39 1.57 -1.28
C PHE A 203 -7.70 3.03 -0.95
N ARG A 204 -7.00 3.61 0.03
CA ARG A 204 -7.12 5.03 0.39
C ARG A 204 -5.74 5.66 0.46
N ASP A 205 -5.61 6.85 -0.11
CA ASP A 205 -4.46 7.72 0.06
C ASP A 205 -4.92 9.16 0.33
N GLY A 206 -4.64 9.66 1.54
CA GLY A 206 -5.12 10.96 2.01
C GLY A 206 -6.65 11.09 1.93
N ASN A 207 -7.12 12.06 1.12
CA ASN A 207 -8.54 12.31 0.86
C ASN A 207 -9.08 11.58 -0.38
N ARG A 208 -8.25 10.76 -1.04
CA ARG A 208 -8.63 9.99 -2.23
C ARG A 208 -8.97 8.55 -1.83
N SER A 209 -10.03 8.06 -2.47
CA SER A 209 -10.47 6.68 -2.35
C SER A 209 -10.40 6.03 -3.73
N THR A 210 -9.90 4.79 -3.77
CA THR A 210 -9.74 3.99 -4.98
C THR A 210 -10.36 2.63 -4.77
N PHE A 211 -11.53 2.40 -5.36
CA PHE A 211 -12.13 1.07 -5.43
C PHE A 211 -11.59 0.34 -6.64
N TYR A 212 -11.01 -0.84 -6.44
CA TYR A 212 -10.46 -1.63 -7.53
C TYR A 212 -10.99 -3.05 -7.51
N TRP A 213 -11.05 -3.65 -8.70
CA TRP A 213 -11.48 -5.02 -8.93
C TRP A 213 -10.78 -5.60 -10.14
N GLY A 214 -10.65 -6.92 -10.16
CA GLY A 214 -10.09 -7.66 -11.28
C GLY A 214 -11.04 -8.78 -11.70
N SER A 215 -11.10 -9.08 -13.00
CA SER A 215 -11.72 -10.30 -13.52
C SER A 215 -11.23 -10.59 -14.92
N GLN A 216 -11.11 -11.88 -15.26
CA GLN A 216 -10.76 -12.36 -16.60
C GLN A 216 -9.51 -11.68 -17.20
N GLY A 217 -8.52 -11.34 -16.35
CA GLY A 217 -7.29 -10.66 -16.76
C GLY A 217 -7.45 -9.17 -17.09
N THR A 218 -8.52 -8.53 -16.60
CA THR A 218 -8.72 -7.06 -16.66
C THR A 218 -8.87 -6.51 -15.25
N GLY A 219 -8.02 -5.56 -14.90
CA GLY A 219 -8.09 -4.78 -13.66
C GLY A 219 -8.74 -3.43 -13.94
N CYS A 220 -9.72 -3.09 -13.11
CA CYS A 220 -10.42 -1.82 -13.14
C CYS A 220 -10.29 -1.13 -11.80
N ALA A 221 -10.16 0.20 -11.79
CA ALA A 221 -10.12 1.00 -10.58
C ALA A 221 -10.86 2.32 -10.77
N LEU A 222 -11.80 2.60 -9.88
CA LEU A 222 -12.53 3.86 -9.80
C LEU A 222 -11.93 4.71 -8.68
N THR A 223 -11.39 5.88 -9.02
CA THR A 223 -10.69 6.78 -8.10
C THR A 223 -11.36 8.15 -8.04
N GLY A 224 -11.44 8.73 -6.83
CA GLY A 224 -11.91 10.09 -6.62
C GLY A 224 -11.66 10.65 -5.23
N GLN A 225 -11.84 11.96 -5.08
CA GLN A 225 -11.86 12.64 -3.78
C GLN A 225 -13.25 12.54 -3.12
N LEU A 226 -13.69 11.31 -2.91
CA LEU A 226 -14.99 10.98 -2.32
C LEU A 226 -14.80 10.04 -1.14
N SER A 227 -15.76 10.08 -0.21
CA SER A 227 -15.83 9.09 0.85
C SER A 227 -16.07 7.69 0.28
N GLU A 228 -15.62 6.67 1.00
CA GLU A 228 -15.90 5.28 0.64
C GLU A 228 -17.39 5.02 0.43
N ALA A 229 -18.24 5.56 1.32
CA ALA A 229 -19.69 5.36 1.27
C ALA A 229 -20.30 5.89 -0.04
N GLN A 230 -19.74 6.95 -0.61
CA GLN A 230 -20.19 7.52 -1.88
C GLN A 230 -19.60 6.79 -3.08
N LEU A 231 -18.33 6.38 -3.01
CA LEU A 231 -17.62 5.77 -4.14
C LEU A 231 -17.99 4.29 -4.34
N ARG A 232 -18.29 3.57 -3.25
CA ARG A 232 -18.64 2.15 -3.26
C ARG A 232 -19.82 1.80 -4.19
N PRO A 233 -21.00 2.46 -4.11
CA PRO A 233 -22.12 2.12 -5.00
C PRO A 233 -21.77 2.36 -6.47
N MET A 234 -21.07 3.45 -6.78
CA MET A 234 -20.59 3.75 -8.14
C MET A 234 -19.66 2.66 -8.69
N ALA A 235 -18.75 2.14 -7.84
CA ALA A 235 -17.84 1.08 -8.22
C ALA A 235 -18.56 -0.26 -8.46
N ILE A 236 -19.57 -0.58 -7.65
CA ILE A 236 -20.38 -1.80 -7.81
C ILE A 236 -21.15 -1.74 -9.13
N ASP A 237 -21.80 -0.63 -9.43
CA ASP A 237 -22.56 -0.47 -10.67
C ASP A 237 -21.66 -0.45 -11.90
N ALA A 238 -20.51 0.24 -11.82
CA ALA A 238 -19.55 0.20 -12.90
C ALA A 238 -19.02 -1.21 -13.16
N CYS A 239 -18.74 -1.98 -12.09
CA CYS A 239 -18.31 -3.38 -12.20
C CYS A 239 -19.36 -4.24 -12.91
N SER A 240 -20.65 -4.09 -12.56
CA SER A 240 -21.74 -4.85 -13.18
C SER A 240 -21.93 -4.52 -14.66
N MET A 241 -21.81 -3.24 -15.04
CA MET A 241 -21.89 -2.78 -16.44
C MET A 241 -20.74 -3.30 -17.32
N LEU A 242 -19.57 -3.56 -16.73
CA LEU A 242 -18.43 -4.15 -17.44
C LEU A 242 -18.56 -5.66 -17.62
N GLY A 243 -19.75 -6.23 -17.36
CA GLY A 243 -20.02 -7.66 -17.53
C GLY A 243 -19.35 -8.54 -16.47
N GLN A 244 -18.93 -7.96 -15.34
CA GLN A 244 -18.23 -8.69 -14.30
C GLN A 244 -19.21 -9.17 -13.23
N PRO A 245 -19.30 -10.50 -12.96
CA PRO A 245 -20.23 -11.03 -11.99
C PRO A 245 -19.84 -10.59 -10.57
N PHE A 246 -20.70 -9.78 -9.95
CA PHE A 246 -20.59 -9.38 -8.56
C PHE A 246 -21.06 -10.54 -7.66
N LYS A 247 -20.13 -11.17 -6.93
CA LYS A 247 -20.53 -12.04 -5.80
C LYS A 247 -20.82 -11.15 -4.60
N ARG A 248 -22.12 -10.92 -4.33
CA ARG A 248 -22.58 -10.46 -3.01
C ARG A 248 -22.12 -11.48 -1.97
N ARG A 249 -21.21 -11.07 -1.08
CA ARG A 249 -21.03 -11.70 0.22
C ARG A 249 -21.07 -10.62 1.27
#